data_AF-A0A7C2Y9K4-F1
#
_entry.id   AF-A0A7C2Y9K4-F1
#
_cell.length_a   1.000
_cell.length_b   1.000
_cell.length_c   1.000
_cell.angle_alpha   90.00
_cell.angle_beta   90.00
_cell.angle_gamma   90.00
#
_symmetry.space_group_name_H-M   'P 1'
#
loop_
_entity.id
_entity.type
_entity.pdbx_description
1 polymer ?
#
loop_
_entity_poly.entity_id
_entity_poly.type
_entity_poly.pdbx_seq_one_letter_code
_entity_poly.pdbx_strand_id
1 'polypeptide(L)'
;MNTINDKANHLDLAAIRARLETQRGKQYWRSLEELANTKEFQESIHNEFAPTVVGKVELGRRDFLKLMGASLLLAGFNACTRQPEEKIFPYVKPPEQLVHGKPLYFATANVR
;
A
#
# COMPACT_ATOMS: atom_id res chain seq x y z
N MET A 1 -36.15 20.50 -16.95
CA MET A 1 -35.48 19.94 -18.14
C MET A 1 -34.34 19.04 -17.69
N ASN A 2 -34.27 17.86 -18.29
CA ASN A 2 -33.15 16.90 -18.35
C ASN A 2 -33.07 15.83 -17.26
N THR A 3 -33.92 14.83 -17.49
CA THR A 3 -33.67 13.39 -17.36
C THR A 3 -32.22 13.01 -17.67
N ILE A 4 -31.45 12.65 -16.64
CA ILE A 4 -30.17 11.94 -16.82
C ILE A 4 -30.34 10.54 -16.23
N ASN A 5 -30.61 9.62 -17.16
CA ASN A 5 -30.26 8.20 -17.11
C ASN A 5 -31.17 7.23 -16.32
N ASP A 6 -32.33 6.97 -16.91
CA ASP A 6 -33.43 6.10 -16.47
C ASP A 6 -33.27 4.59 -16.81
N LYS A 7 -32.07 4.04 -17.07
CA LYS A 7 -31.94 2.62 -17.51
C LYS A 7 -30.72 1.85 -17.01
N ALA A 8 -30.53 1.77 -15.70
CA ALA A 8 -29.74 0.68 -15.09
C ALA A 8 -30.28 0.39 -13.68
N ASN A 9 -30.79 -0.82 -13.46
CA ASN A 9 -31.11 -1.40 -12.15
C ASN A 9 -32.11 -0.68 -11.26
N HIS A 10 -33.40 -0.91 -11.52
CA HIS A 10 -34.40 -0.67 -10.48
C HIS A 10 -34.26 -1.73 -9.37
N LEU A 11 -33.55 -1.37 -8.31
CA LEU A 11 -33.66 -2.05 -7.01
C LEU A 11 -35.13 -1.95 -6.55
N ASP A 12 -35.89 -3.04 -6.63
CA ASP A 12 -37.28 -3.08 -6.16
C ASP A 12 -37.31 -3.18 -4.63
N LEU A 13 -37.38 -2.02 -3.99
CA LEU A 13 -37.40 -1.89 -2.54
C LEU A 13 -38.68 -2.47 -1.91
N ALA A 14 -39.79 -2.48 -2.64
CA ALA A 14 -41.06 -3.00 -2.12
C ALA A 14 -41.00 -4.53 -2.00
N ALA A 15 -40.46 -5.21 -3.02
CA ALA A 15 -40.23 -6.65 -2.99
C ALA A 15 -39.20 -7.06 -1.92
N ILE A 16 -38.11 -6.30 -1.77
CA ILE A 16 -37.08 -6.55 -0.75
C ILE A 16 -37.68 -6.43 0.65
N ARG A 17 -38.50 -5.39 0.89
CA ARG A 17 -39.16 -5.17 2.18
C ARG A 17 -40.12 -6.31 2.54
N ALA A 18 -40.98 -6.71 1.60
CA ALA A 18 -41.92 -7.82 1.82
C ALA A 18 -41.18 -9.13 2.15
N ARG A 19 -40.05 -9.39 1.49
CA ARG A 19 -39.19 -10.55 1.80
C ARG A 19 -38.60 -10.46 3.21
N LEU A 20 -38.08 -9.30 3.60
CA LEU A 20 -37.47 -9.11 4.93
C LEU A 20 -38.49 -9.22 6.07
N GLU A 21 -39.74 -8.81 5.87
CA GLU A 21 -40.81 -8.94 6.88
C GLU A 21 -41.10 -10.40 7.26
N THR A 22 -40.85 -11.34 6.36
CA THR A 22 -40.99 -12.78 6.61
C THR A 22 -39.73 -13.44 7.21
N GLN A 23 -38.57 -12.78 7.14
CA GLN A 23 -37.32 -13.30 7.70
C GLN A 23 -37.19 -12.91 9.18
N ARG A 24 -36.91 -13.88 10.05
CA ARG A 24 -36.67 -13.65 11.48
C ARG A 24 -35.25 -14.09 11.85
N GLY A 25 -34.46 -13.19 12.43
CA GLY A 25 -33.09 -13.44 12.86
C GLY A 25 -32.13 -12.31 12.48
N LYS A 26 -30.85 -12.44 12.85
CA LYS A 26 -29.79 -11.48 12.49
C LYS A 26 -29.18 -11.89 11.15
N GLN A 27 -29.63 -11.26 10.06
CA GLN A 27 -29.02 -11.37 8.73
C GLN A 27 -28.20 -10.10 8.48
N TYR A 28 -26.89 -10.26 8.30
CA TYR A 28 -25.98 -9.16 8.02
C TYR A 28 -25.72 -9.11 6.52
N TRP A 29 -25.98 -7.95 5.92
CA TRP A 29 -25.70 -7.66 4.51
C TRP A 29 -24.58 -6.62 4.45
N ARG A 30 -23.68 -6.77 3.48
CA ARG A 30 -22.52 -5.87 3.28
C ARG A 30 -22.84 -4.76 2.29
N SER A 31 -23.79 -4.99 1.37
CA SER A 31 -24.28 -3.97 0.44
C SER A 31 -25.77 -4.12 0.10
N LEU A 32 -26.36 -3.08 -0.49
CA LEU A 32 -27.75 -3.09 -0.96
C LEU A 32 -27.95 -4.04 -2.16
N GLU A 33 -26.92 -4.20 -2.98
CA GLU A 33 -26.90 -5.09 -4.14
C GLU A 33 -26.87 -6.56 -3.70
N GLU A 34 -26.16 -6.88 -2.61
CA GLU A 34 -26.18 -8.21 -1.98
C GLU A 34 -27.57 -8.54 -1.43
N LEU A 35 -28.22 -7.55 -0.81
CA LEU A 35 -29.58 -7.70 -0.30
C LEU A 35 -30.59 -7.93 -1.42
N ALA A 36 -30.43 -7.22 -2.54
CA ALA A 36 -31.29 -7.33 -3.71
C ALA A 36 -31.05 -8.59 -4.55
N ASN A 37 -29.86 -9.19 -4.43
CA ASN A 37 -29.47 -10.43 -5.13
C ASN A 37 -29.77 -10.37 -6.64
N THR A 38 -29.41 -9.25 -7.29
CA THR A 38 -29.60 -9.06 -8.72
C THR A 38 -28.68 -9.97 -9.53
N LYS A 39 -29.09 -10.32 -10.76
CA LYS A 39 -28.26 -11.17 -11.65
C LYS A 39 -26.89 -10.55 -11.93
N GLU A 40 -26.85 -9.24 -12.13
CA GLU A 40 -25.62 -8.49 -12.37
C GLU A 40 -24.67 -8.52 -11.18
N PHE A 41 -25.21 -8.45 -9.95
CA PHE A 41 -24.41 -8.60 -8.74
C PHE A 41 -23.82 -10.02 -8.64
N GLN A 42 -24.62 -11.06 -8.93
CA GLN A 42 -24.13 -12.44 -8.97
C GLN A 42 -23.04 -12.66 -10.02
N GLU A 43 -23.20 -12.08 -11.20
CA GLU A 43 -22.19 -12.11 -12.27
C GLU A 43 -20.91 -11.35 -11.86
N SER A 44 -21.03 -10.22 -11.16
CA SER A 44 -19.88 -9.48 -10.65
C SER A 44 -19.11 -10.24 -9.58
N ILE A 45 -19.80 -10.90 -8.63
CA ILE A 45 -19.18 -11.73 -7.59
C ILE A 45 -18.49 -12.94 -8.22
N HIS A 46 -19.12 -13.57 -9.21
CA HIS A 46 -18.53 -14.68 -9.94
C HIS A 46 -17.27 -14.25 -10.71
N ASN A 47 -17.21 -13.01 -11.20
CA ASN A 47 -16.11 -12.48 -11.99
C ASN A 47 -15.06 -11.70 -11.19
N GLU A 48 -15.27 -11.44 -9.89
CA GLU A 48 -14.35 -10.66 -9.05
C GLU A 48 -12.95 -11.32 -8.94
N PHE A 49 -12.93 -12.66 -8.97
CA PHE A 49 -11.71 -13.47 -9.02
C PHE A 49 -11.59 -14.21 -10.36
N ALA A 50 -12.08 -13.62 -11.46
CA ALA A 50 -11.93 -14.22 -12.77
C ALA A 50 -10.45 -14.57 -13.03
N PRO A 51 -10.11 -15.85 -13.28
CA PRO A 51 -8.72 -16.28 -13.46
C PRO A 51 -8.04 -15.60 -14.65
N THR A 52 -8.81 -14.96 -15.53
CA THR A 52 -8.35 -14.29 -16.74
C THR A 52 -7.50 -13.04 -16.47
N VAL A 53 -7.65 -12.32 -15.35
CA VAL A 53 -6.77 -11.16 -15.07
C VAL A 53 -5.35 -11.58 -14.66
N VAL A 54 -5.19 -12.80 -14.15
CA VAL A 54 -3.89 -13.44 -13.89
C VAL A 54 -3.48 -14.41 -15.01
N GLY A 55 -4.34 -14.56 -16.02
CA GLY A 55 -4.28 -15.62 -17.01
C GLY A 55 -3.53 -15.23 -18.28
N LYS A 56 -2.20 -15.39 -18.27
CA LYS A 56 -1.43 -16.03 -19.37
C LYS A 56 0.07 -16.15 -19.08
N VAL A 57 0.45 -16.04 -17.83
CA VAL A 57 1.85 -15.91 -17.47
C VAL A 57 2.15 -17.09 -16.58
N GLU A 58 2.52 -18.22 -17.20
CA GLU A 58 3.14 -19.36 -16.51
C GLU A 58 4.54 -18.96 -16.02
N LEU A 59 4.64 -17.90 -15.21
CA LEU A 59 5.87 -17.59 -14.50
C LEU A 59 5.96 -18.59 -13.36
N GLY A 60 6.84 -19.57 -13.51
CA GLY A 60 7.31 -20.33 -12.37
C GLY A 60 7.84 -19.38 -11.29
N ARG A 61 7.85 -19.82 -10.03
CA ARG A 61 8.36 -19.04 -8.88
C ARG A 61 9.72 -18.38 -9.17
N ARG A 62 10.58 -19.09 -9.89
CA ARG A 62 11.90 -18.60 -10.32
C ARG A 62 11.81 -17.40 -11.26
N ASP A 63 10.93 -17.43 -12.25
CA ASP A 63 10.86 -16.39 -13.26
C ASP A 63 10.14 -15.14 -12.72
N PHE A 64 9.21 -15.33 -11.77
CA PHE A 64 8.71 -14.24 -10.93
C PHE A 64 9.83 -13.56 -10.12
N LEU A 65 10.65 -14.35 -9.42
CA LEU A 65 11.78 -13.82 -8.63
C LEU A 65 12.83 -13.13 -9.51
N LYS A 66 13.06 -13.60 -10.73
CA LYS A 66 13.95 -12.93 -11.69
C LYS A 66 13.41 -11.56 -12.09
N LEU A 67 12.12 -11.46 -12.42
CA LEU A 67 11.50 -10.17 -12.78
C LEU A 67 11.52 -9.19 -11.61
N MET A 68 11.21 -9.66 -10.41
CA MET A 68 11.29 -8.85 -9.19
C MET A 68 12.74 -8.42 -8.88
N GLY A 69 13.72 -9.31 -9.04
CA GLY A 69 15.12 -8.99 -8.86
C GLY A 69 15.64 -7.99 -9.89
N ALA A 70 15.22 -8.13 -11.15
CA ALA A 70 15.56 -7.21 -12.23
C ALA A 70 15.01 -5.80 -11.99
N SER A 71 13.77 -5.68 -11.51
CA SER A 71 13.18 -4.37 -11.19
C SER A 71 13.88 -3.71 -10.01
N LEU A 72 14.23 -4.49 -8.97
CA LEU A 72 14.99 -3.99 -7.82
C LEU A 72 16.41 -3.56 -8.20
N LEU A 73 17.11 -4.30 -9.07
CA LEU A 73 18.42 -3.89 -9.56
C LEU A 73 18.33 -2.61 -10.40
N LEU A 74 17.34 -2.48 -11.28
CA LEU A 74 17.16 -1.27 -12.09
C LEU A 74 16.89 -0.03 -11.21
N ALA A 75 16.01 -0.16 -10.22
CA ALA A 75 15.70 0.90 -9.27
C ALA A 75 16.89 1.22 -8.34
N GLY A 76 17.61 0.19 -7.91
CA GLY A 76 18.74 0.26 -6.98
C GLY A 76 20.09 0.56 -7.62
N PHE A 77 20.21 0.62 -8.95
CA PHE A 77 21.48 0.89 -9.63
C PHE A 77 22.05 2.27 -9.27
N ASN A 78 21.17 3.22 -8.93
CA ASN A 78 21.55 4.54 -8.44
C ASN A 78 21.69 4.62 -6.91
N ALA A 79 21.54 3.51 -6.17
CA ALA A 79 21.61 3.54 -4.70
C ALA A 79 23.05 3.65 -4.18
N CYS A 80 24.04 3.13 -4.92
CA CYS A 80 25.46 3.31 -4.62
C CYS A 80 26.01 4.51 -5.39
N THR A 81 25.58 5.72 -5.03
CA THR A 81 26.27 6.93 -5.50
C THR A 81 27.59 7.12 -4.75
N ARG A 82 28.53 7.84 -5.34
CA ARG A 82 29.75 8.27 -4.65
C ARG A 82 29.32 9.07 -3.41
N GLN A 83 29.77 8.66 -2.22
CA GLN A 83 29.61 9.45 -1.00
C GLN A 83 30.07 10.89 -1.30
N PRO A 84 29.25 11.91 -1.01
CA PRO A 84 29.61 13.30 -1.27
C PRO A 84 30.95 13.65 -0.63
N GLU A 85 31.71 14.54 -1.26
CA GLU A 85 33.01 14.92 -0.76
C GLU A 85 32.87 15.75 0.53
N GLU A 86 33.10 15.09 1.66
CA GLU A 86 33.15 15.73 2.97
C GLU A 86 34.54 16.33 3.20
N LYS A 87 34.60 17.66 3.30
CA LYS A 87 35.84 18.37 3.59
C LYS A 87 36.13 18.27 5.09
N ILE A 88 37.23 17.60 5.43
CA ILE A 88 37.75 17.54 6.81
C ILE A 88 38.76 18.67 6.98
N PHE A 89 38.43 19.66 7.82
CA PHE A 89 39.31 20.79 8.10
C PHE A 89 40.14 20.55 9.37
N PRO A 90 41.49 20.55 9.30
CA PRO A 90 42.33 20.46 10.48
C PRO A 90 42.43 21.81 11.22
N TYR A 91 42.88 21.77 12.47
CA TYR A 91 43.28 22.98 13.18
C TYR A 91 44.47 23.64 12.49
N VAL A 92 44.43 24.96 12.28
CA VAL A 92 45.57 25.73 11.76
C VAL A 92 46.73 25.72 12.75
N LYS A 93 46.43 25.76 14.06
CA LYS A 93 47.38 25.62 15.16
C LYS A 93 46.80 24.63 16.18
N PRO A 94 47.28 23.38 16.22
CA PRO A 94 46.72 22.37 17.11
C PRO A 94 47.12 22.66 18.58
N PRO A 95 46.20 22.51 19.55
CA PRO A 95 46.54 22.57 20.97
C PRO A 95 47.29 21.30 21.39
N GLU A 96 48.27 21.43 22.29
CA GLU A 96 49.16 20.32 22.70
C GLU A 96 48.42 19.15 23.37
N GLN A 97 47.30 19.45 24.04
CA GLN A 97 46.54 18.49 24.85
C GLN A 97 45.37 17.83 24.08
N LEU A 98 45.13 18.20 22.81
CA LEU A 98 44.02 17.68 22.00
C LEU A 98 44.53 16.67 20.98
N VAL A 99 44.14 15.41 21.15
CA VAL A 99 44.45 14.32 20.20
C VAL A 99 43.15 13.87 19.54
N HIS A 100 43.06 14.01 18.21
CA HIS A 100 41.91 13.54 17.44
C HIS A 100 41.65 12.05 17.71
N GLY A 101 40.39 11.70 17.98
CA GLY A 101 39.99 10.31 18.30
C GLY A 101 40.15 9.90 19.76
N LYS A 102 40.72 10.75 20.63
CA LYS A 102 40.78 10.50 22.08
C LYS A 102 39.87 11.50 22.83
N PRO A 103 38.94 11.03 23.68
CA PRO A 103 38.11 11.93 24.47
C PRO A 103 38.96 12.65 25.53
N LEU A 104 38.71 13.96 25.69
CA LEU A 104 39.32 14.81 26.71
C LEU A 104 38.25 15.19 27.74
N TYR A 105 38.38 14.73 28.98
CA TYR A 105 37.41 14.97 30.06
C TYR A 105 37.77 16.24 30.83
N PHE A 106 36.77 17.09 31.08
CA PHE A 106 36.90 18.31 31.90
C PHE A 106 36.00 18.21 33.12
N ALA A 107 36.50 18.63 34.28
CA ALA A 107 35.71 18.76 35.50
C ALA A 107 35.06 20.16 35.52
N THR A 108 33.79 20.25 35.08
CA THR A 108 33.00 21.49 35.16
C THR A 108 31.98 21.40 36.30
N ALA A 109 31.62 22.54 36.88
CA ALA A 109 30.56 22.66 37.89
C ALA A 109 29.46 23.59 37.36
N ASN A 110 28.21 23.30 37.72
CA ASN A 110 27.07 24.20 37.45
C ASN A 110 26.54 24.72 38.79
N VAL A 111 26.39 26.04 38.91
CA VAL A 111 25.84 26.69 40.11
C VAL A 111 24.33 26.81 39.93
N ARG A 112 23.57 26.33 40.91
CA ARG A 112 22.12 26.53 40.99
C ARG A 112 21.81 27.81 41.75
#